data_AF-A0A2P2J7I1-F1
#
_entry.id   AF-A0A2P2J7I1-F1
#
_cell.length_a   1.000
_cell.length_b   1.000
_cell.length_c   1.000
_cell.angle_alpha   90.00
_cell.angle_beta   90.00
_cell.angle_gamma   90.00
#
_symmetry.space_group_name_H-M   'P 1'
#
loop_
_entity.id
_entity.type
_entity.pdbx_description
1 polymer ?
#
loop_
_entity_poly.entity_id
_entity_poly.type
_entity_poly.pdbx_seq_one_letter_code
_entity_poly.pdbx_strand_id
1 'polypeptide(L)'
;MEAIFQQAKMEQEKFDQAFKKNQEVDGALEFQNSGDNNLTKPASDDKPKRRTRKPSNPLVNGSTQIKEKKLLTRGSTVRVVSGNFAEFVGTLQKLNRKTGKATVGFTLFGRESLVDLDVNEIVAEIS
;
A
#
# COMPACT_ATOMS: atom_id res chain seq x y z
N MET A 1 50.76 13.65 9.31
CA MET A 1 49.39 13.69 9.88
C MET A 1 48.31 14.04 8.85
N GLU A 2 48.62 14.71 7.74
CA GLU A 2 47.61 15.15 6.75
C GLU A 2 47.08 14.06 5.81
N ALA A 3 47.80 12.94 5.66
CA ALA A 3 47.41 11.86 4.74
C ALA A 3 46.09 11.17 5.14
N ILE A 4 45.81 11.05 6.43
CA ILE A 4 44.60 10.41 6.95
C ILE A 4 43.36 11.28 6.65
N PHE A 5 43.51 12.61 6.74
CA PHE A 5 42.42 13.55 6.46
C PHE A 5 42.08 13.60 4.97
N GLN A 6 43.09 13.56 4.10
CA GLN A 6 42.90 13.49 2.65
C GLN A 6 42.19 12.18 2.24
N GLN A 7 42.55 11.06 2.86
CA GLN A 7 41.93 9.77 2.57
C GLN A 7 40.47 9.72 3.02
N ALA A 8 40.16 10.22 4.22
CA ALA A 8 38.78 10.30 4.69
C ALA A 8 37.90 11.20 3.78
N LYS A 9 38.45 12.31 3.29
CA LYS A 9 37.76 13.22 2.37
C LYS A 9 37.46 12.55 1.02
N MET A 10 38.43 11.83 0.45
CA MET A 10 38.25 11.08 -0.80
C MET A 10 37.25 9.92 -0.64
N GLU A 11 37.28 9.21 0.49
CA GLU A 11 36.33 8.12 0.76
C GLU A 11 34.90 8.64 0.90
N GLN A 12 34.71 9.80 1.54
CA GLN A 12 33.40 10.42 1.68
C GLN A 12 32.82 10.83 0.32
N GLU A 13 33.63 11.46 -0.54
CA GLU A 13 33.21 11.86 -1.89
C GLU A 13 32.87 10.64 -2.78
N LYS A 14 33.63 9.55 -2.63
CA LYS A 14 33.37 8.28 -3.34
C LYS A 14 32.08 7.60 -2.86
N PHE A 15 31.80 7.65 -1.56
CA PHE A 15 30.56 7.12 -1.00
C PHE A 15 29.34 7.90 -1.49
N ASP A 16 29.41 9.23 -1.51
CA ASP A 16 28.34 10.11 -2.00
C ASP A 16 28.04 9.87 -3.50
N GLN A 17 29.06 9.66 -4.33
CA GLN A 17 28.87 9.28 -5.74
C GLN A 17 28.25 7.90 -5.91
N ALA A 18 28.68 6.90 -5.13
CA ALA A 18 28.12 5.55 -5.21
C ALA A 18 26.65 5.51 -4.77
N PHE A 19 26.28 6.28 -3.74
CA PHE A 19 24.90 6.39 -3.27
C PHE A 19 23.99 7.02 -4.35
N LYS A 20 24.44 8.11 -5.00
CA LYS A 20 23.70 8.71 -6.12
C LYS A 20 23.55 7.75 -7.31
N LYS A 21 24.61 7.02 -7.66
CA LYS A 21 24.60 6.09 -8.80
C LYS A 21 23.62 4.93 -8.62
N ASN A 22 23.47 4.42 -7.40
CA ASN A 22 22.50 3.35 -7.11
C ASN A 22 21.05 3.87 -7.05
N GLN A 23 20.84 5.18 -6.88
CA GLN A 23 19.51 5.79 -6.97
C GLN A 23 19.03 5.95 -8.43
N GLU A 24 19.95 5.93 -9.40
CA GLU A 24 19.60 6.03 -10.83
C GLU A 24 19.23 4.67 -11.45
N VAL A 25 19.59 3.54 -10.80
CA VAL A 25 19.33 2.18 -11.34
C VAL A 25 18.05 1.55 -10.80
N ASP A 26 17.52 2.02 -9.66
CA ASP A 26 16.23 1.56 -9.09
C ASP A 26 15.26 2.72 -8.72
N GLY A 27 15.54 3.95 -9.18
CA GLY A 27 14.80 5.16 -8.80
C GLY A 27 14.09 5.91 -9.92
N ALA A 28 13.88 5.29 -11.09
CA ALA A 28 12.94 5.82 -12.09
C ALA A 28 11.50 5.39 -11.76
N LEU A 29 10.98 5.78 -10.60
CA LEU A 29 9.54 6.00 -10.47
C LEU A 29 9.23 7.38 -11.04
N GLU A 30 9.29 7.41 -12.37
CA GLU A 30 8.64 8.42 -13.18
C GLU A 30 7.16 8.40 -12.82
N PHE A 31 6.68 9.43 -12.11
CA PHE A 31 5.25 9.74 -12.08
C PHE A 31 4.85 10.12 -13.51
N GLN A 32 4.58 9.12 -14.33
CA GLN A 32 3.96 9.30 -15.62
C GLN A 32 2.50 9.73 -15.38
N ASN A 33 2.28 11.04 -15.43
CA ASN A 33 0.99 11.56 -15.89
C ASN A 33 0.90 11.27 -17.39
N SER A 34 0.45 10.07 -17.74
CA SER A 34 0.09 9.67 -19.10
C SER A 34 -1.37 9.24 -19.11
N GLY A 35 -2.25 10.23 -18.93
CA GLY A 35 -3.69 10.09 -19.06
C GLY A 35 -4.19 10.53 -20.44
N ASP A 36 -3.57 10.04 -21.52
CA ASP A 36 -4.05 10.23 -22.89
C ASP A 36 -4.59 8.91 -23.44
N ASN A 37 -5.85 8.60 -23.09
CA ASN A 37 -6.59 7.49 -23.69
C ASN A 37 -7.69 8.07 -24.56
N ASN A 38 -7.29 8.67 -25.70
CA ASN A 38 -8.20 8.95 -26.79
C ASN A 38 -8.67 7.64 -27.43
N LEU A 39 -9.97 7.38 -27.30
CA LEU A 39 -10.85 6.87 -28.34
C LEU A 39 -10.25 5.86 -29.34
N THR A 40 -10.49 4.57 -29.11
CA THR A 40 -10.70 3.63 -30.23
C THR A 40 -11.87 2.71 -29.88
N LYS A 41 -12.98 2.98 -30.56
CA LYS A 41 -14.15 2.12 -30.65
C LYS A 41 -13.75 0.88 -31.46
N PRO A 42 -14.18 -0.32 -31.06
CA PRO A 42 -14.73 -1.25 -32.03
C PRO A 42 -16.23 -1.33 -31.80
N ALA A 43 -16.97 -0.89 -32.82
CA ALA A 43 -18.39 -1.16 -32.94
C ALA A 43 -18.59 -2.68 -32.99
N SER A 44 -19.46 -3.18 -32.15
CA SER A 44 -20.11 -4.48 -32.33
C SER A 44 -21.55 -4.28 -31.89
N ASP A 45 -22.42 -4.14 -32.89
CA ASP A 45 -23.86 -4.24 -32.76
C ASP A 45 -24.21 -5.59 -32.11
N ASP A 46 -24.97 -5.54 -31.02
CA ASP A 46 -26.24 -6.28 -30.95
C ASP A 46 -27.01 -5.91 -29.67
N LYS A 47 -28.26 -5.47 -29.82
CA LYS A 47 -29.25 -5.47 -28.75
C LYS A 47 -29.93 -6.84 -28.76
N PRO A 48 -30.21 -7.46 -27.60
CA PRO A 48 -31.59 -7.37 -27.14
C PRO A 48 -31.81 -7.36 -25.61
N LYS A 49 -32.65 -6.41 -25.21
CA LYS A 49 -33.73 -6.45 -24.19
C LYS A 49 -34.02 -7.80 -23.50
N ARG A 50 -33.94 -7.87 -22.14
CA ARG A 50 -34.86 -8.59 -21.19
C ARG A 50 -34.33 -8.52 -19.74
N ARG A 51 -34.88 -7.67 -18.87
CA ARG A 51 -35.84 -7.98 -17.77
C ARG A 51 -35.51 -9.18 -16.85
N THR A 52 -35.50 -8.84 -15.55
CA THR A 52 -36.02 -9.56 -14.34
C THR A 52 -35.18 -10.58 -13.54
N ARG A 53 -34.85 -10.16 -12.30
CA ARG A 53 -35.04 -10.80 -10.95
C ARG A 53 -34.50 -12.23 -10.65
N LYS A 54 -33.47 -12.28 -9.76
CA LYS A 54 -33.33 -12.98 -8.43
C LYS A 54 -33.56 -14.54 -8.34
N PRO A 55 -33.06 -15.24 -7.28
CA PRO A 55 -31.69 -15.72 -6.94
C PRO A 55 -31.60 -17.27 -6.82
N SER A 56 -30.41 -17.85 -6.65
CA SER A 56 -30.22 -19.09 -5.86
C SER A 56 -28.74 -19.35 -5.52
N ASN A 57 -28.47 -19.61 -4.23
CA ASN A 57 -27.20 -20.12 -3.70
C ASN A 57 -27.02 -21.61 -4.06
N PRO A 58 -25.81 -22.19 -3.93
CA PRO A 58 -25.50 -22.88 -2.67
C PRO A 58 -24.06 -22.72 -2.16
N LEU A 59 -23.97 -22.45 -0.85
CA LEU A 59 -23.10 -23.04 0.17
C LEU A 59 -21.71 -23.57 -0.25
N VAL A 60 -20.63 -22.94 0.24
CA VAL A 60 -19.43 -23.60 0.80
C VAL A 60 -18.62 -22.60 1.65
N ASN A 61 -18.66 -22.85 2.96
CA ASN A 61 -17.60 -22.69 3.96
C ASN A 61 -17.24 -21.29 4.49
N GLY A 62 -17.77 -20.98 5.69
CA GLY A 62 -17.01 -20.30 6.76
C GLY A 62 -17.00 -18.77 6.81
N SER A 63 -17.91 -18.09 6.11
CA SER A 63 -18.00 -16.62 6.14
C SER A 63 -18.85 -16.07 7.30
N THR A 64 -18.47 -16.39 8.53
CA THR A 64 -18.90 -15.64 9.72
C THR A 64 -17.80 -14.70 10.20
N GLN A 65 -17.28 -13.88 9.28
CA GLN A 65 -16.76 -12.58 9.69
C GLN A 65 -17.86 -11.58 9.41
N ILE A 66 -18.61 -11.35 10.48
CA ILE A 66 -19.64 -10.34 10.64
C ILE A 66 -19.23 -9.11 9.82
N LYS A 67 -20.03 -8.81 8.78
CA LYS A 67 -19.95 -7.57 8.01
C LYS A 67 -20.38 -6.39 8.88
N GLU A 68 -19.79 -6.24 10.05
CA GLU A 68 -19.60 -4.92 10.62
C GLU A 68 -18.58 -4.29 9.68
N LYS A 69 -19.09 -3.42 8.80
CA LYS A 69 -18.24 -2.42 8.14
C LYS A 69 -17.70 -1.53 9.24
N LYS A 70 -16.79 -2.05 10.06
CA LYS A 70 -16.21 -1.36 11.20
C LYS A 70 -15.39 -0.25 10.58
N LEU A 71 -15.89 0.97 10.76
CA LEU A 71 -15.25 2.15 10.24
C LEU A 71 -13.87 2.23 10.89
N LEU A 72 -12.84 1.94 10.11
CA LEU A 72 -11.45 2.19 10.47
C LEU A 72 -11.35 3.66 10.86
N THR A 73 -11.13 3.92 12.15
CA THR A 73 -11.06 5.26 12.73
C THR A 73 -9.61 5.54 13.09
N ARG A 74 -9.15 6.78 12.91
CA ARG A 74 -7.80 7.18 13.34
C ARG A 74 -7.64 6.88 14.83
N GLY A 75 -6.49 6.33 15.21
CA GLY A 75 -6.16 5.88 16.56
C GLY A 75 -6.67 4.49 16.93
N SER A 76 -7.44 3.81 16.07
CA SER A 76 -7.87 2.43 16.33
C SER A 76 -6.72 1.45 16.13
N THR A 77 -6.71 0.38 16.93
CA THR A 77 -5.83 -0.76 16.73
C THR A 77 -6.30 -1.55 15.50
N VAL A 78 -5.36 -1.89 14.63
CA VAL A 78 -5.60 -2.62 13.41
C VAL A 78 -4.62 -3.77 13.30
N ARG A 79 -5.10 -4.90 12.78
CA ARG A 79 -4.29 -6.05 12.43
C ARG A 79 -4.19 -6.15 10.92
N VAL A 80 -2.99 -6.42 10.44
CA VAL A 80 -2.75 -6.65 9.01
C VAL A 80 -3.09 -8.10 8.68
N VAL A 81 -3.82 -8.31 7.59
CA VAL A 81 -4.23 -9.64 7.11
C VAL A 81 -3.39 -10.16 5.96
N SER A 82 -2.67 -9.28 5.24
CA SER A 82 -1.96 -9.63 4.01
C SER A 82 -0.61 -8.88 3.88
N GLY A 83 0.32 -9.46 3.12
CA GLY A 83 1.62 -8.85 2.82
C GLY A 83 2.72 -9.17 3.84
N ASN A 84 3.86 -8.47 3.76
CA ASN A 84 5.03 -8.69 4.61
C ASN A 84 4.78 -8.39 6.09
N PHE A 85 3.76 -7.58 6.37
CA PHE A 85 3.34 -7.21 7.72
C PHE A 85 2.13 -8.02 8.18
N ALA A 86 1.75 -9.09 7.49
CA ALA A 86 0.65 -9.95 7.91
C ALA A 86 0.82 -10.40 9.37
N GLU A 87 -0.30 -10.47 10.07
CA GLU A 87 -0.39 -10.79 11.51
C GLU A 87 0.13 -9.73 12.48
N PHE A 88 0.85 -8.71 12.01
CA PHE A 88 1.24 -7.61 12.88
C PHE A 88 0.05 -6.75 13.28
N VAL A 89 0.13 -6.28 14.52
CA VAL A 89 -0.84 -5.37 15.13
C VAL A 89 -0.20 -4.00 15.30
N GLY A 90 -0.92 -2.97 14.89
CA GLY A 90 -0.45 -1.58 14.95
C GLY A 90 -1.58 -0.61 15.21
N THR A 91 -1.25 0.67 15.28
CA THR A 91 -2.23 1.74 15.46
C THR A 91 -2.42 2.53 14.17
N LEU A 92 -3.67 2.75 13.78
CA LEU A 92 -3.98 3.49 12.55
C LEU A 92 -3.76 4.99 12.76
N GLN A 93 -2.64 5.53 12.30
CA GLN A 93 -2.34 6.96 12.41
C GLN A 93 -3.16 7.80 11.42
N LYS A 94 -3.19 7.39 10.15
CA LYS A 94 -3.82 8.16 9.08
C LYS A 94 -4.61 7.26 8.15
N LEU A 95 -5.80 7.70 7.77
CA LEU A 95 -6.62 7.03 6.76
C LEU A 95 -6.96 8.01 5.64
N ASN A 96 -6.52 7.70 4.42
CA ASN A 96 -6.85 8.44 3.20
C ASN A 96 -7.91 7.68 2.41
N ARG A 97 -9.19 7.95 2.72
CA ARG A 97 -10.33 7.30 2.02
C ARG A 97 -10.42 7.60 0.52
N LYS A 98 -9.75 8.68 0.05
CA LYS A 98 -9.68 9.04 -1.37
C LYS A 98 -8.73 8.12 -2.15
N THR A 99 -7.60 7.75 -1.56
CA THR A 99 -6.57 6.94 -2.21
C THR A 99 -6.61 5.47 -1.81
N GLY A 100 -7.40 5.11 -0.80
CA GLY A 100 -7.44 3.75 -0.26
C GLY A 100 -6.20 3.36 0.56
N LYS A 101 -5.36 4.33 0.93
CA LYS A 101 -4.16 4.09 1.74
C LYS A 101 -4.36 4.42 3.21
N ALA A 102 -3.77 3.62 4.06
CA ALA A 102 -3.77 3.73 5.52
C ALA A 102 -2.32 3.73 6.03
N THR A 103 -1.96 4.73 6.81
CA THR A 103 -0.67 4.77 7.51
C THR A 103 -0.86 4.14 8.88
N VAL A 104 -0.19 3.02 9.11
CA VAL A 104 -0.23 2.26 10.37
C VAL A 104 1.13 2.37 11.06
N GLY A 105 1.10 2.65 12.36
CA GLY A 105 2.28 2.65 13.22
C GLY A 105 2.48 1.28 13.87
N PHE A 106 3.63 0.68 13.64
CA PHE A 106 4.08 -0.56 14.29
C PHE A 106 5.24 -0.29 15.23
N THR A 107 5.28 -0.99 16.35
CA THR A 107 6.46 -0.99 17.23
C THR A 107 7.27 -2.26 16.95
N LEU A 108 8.33 -2.12 16.17
CA LEU A 108 9.22 -3.21 15.77
C LEU A 108 10.57 -3.00 16.45
N PHE A 109 11.05 -3.97 17.22
CA PHE A 109 12.35 -3.90 17.91
C PHE A 109 12.52 -2.68 18.82
N GLY A 110 11.44 -2.24 19.48
CA GLY A 110 11.44 -1.05 20.34
C GLY A 110 11.54 0.27 19.57
N ARG A 111 11.41 0.27 18.24
CA ARG A 111 11.31 1.46 17.40
C ARG A 111 9.92 1.55 16.80
N GLU A 112 9.37 2.75 16.76
CA GLU A 112 8.12 3.02 16.05
C GLU A 112 8.41 3.22 14.56
N SER A 113 7.69 2.49 13.71
CA SER A 113 7.78 2.56 12.26
C SER A 113 6.40 2.84 11.67
N LEU A 114 6.31 3.81 10.77
CA LEU A 114 5.09 4.15 10.04
C LEU A 114 5.13 3.51 8.66
N VAL A 115 4.12 2.73 8.33
CA VAL A 115 4.02 2.00 7.07
C VAL A 115 2.69 2.34 6.39
N ASP A 116 2.74 2.62 5.09
CA ASP A 116 1.56 2.82 4.26
C ASP A 116 1.08 1.49 3.69
N LEU A 117 -0.14 1.09 4.07
CA LEU A 117 -0.81 -0.14 3.65
C LEU A 117 -2.12 0.17 2.93
N ASP A 118 -2.65 -0.80 2.18
CA ASP A 118 -4.00 -0.67 1.63
C ASP A 118 -5.05 -0.92 2.73
N VAL A 119 -6.16 -0.18 2.66
CA VAL A 119 -7.31 -0.37 3.56
C VAL A 119 -7.89 -1.79 3.47
N ASN A 120 -7.71 -2.49 2.35
CA ASN A 120 -8.16 -3.87 2.17
C ASN A 120 -7.23 -4.90 2.84
N GLU A 121 -5.99 -4.52 3.17
CA GLU A 121 -5.00 -5.39 3.81
C GLU A 121 -5.03 -5.30 5.34
N ILE A 122 -5.90 -4.44 5.91
CA ILE A 122 -6.01 -4.21 7.34
C ILE A 122 -7.43 -4.45 7.84
N VAL A 123 -7.55 -4.94 9.07
CA VAL A 123 -8.81 -5.19 9.76
C VAL A 123 -8.78 -4.52 11.12
N ALA A 124 -9.87 -3.87 11.51
CA ALA A 124 -10.01 -3.29 12.84
C ALA A 124 -9.97 -4.41 13.89
N GLU A 125 -8.99 -4.38 14.78
CA GLU A 125 -8.93 -5.30 15.90
C GLU A 125 -9.75 -4.72 17.05
N ILE A 126 -10.68 -5.53 17.56
CA ILE A 126 -11.54 -5.16 18.68
C ILE A 126 -10.96 -5.89 19.89
N SER A 127 -10.31 -5.14 20.77
CA SER A 127 -9.96 -5.61 22.12
C SER A 127 -11.19 -5.60 23.02
#